data_AF-Q29VH2-F1
#
_entry.id   AF-Q29VH2-F1
#
_cell.length_a   1.000
_cell.length_b   1.000
_cell.length_c   1.000
_cell.angle_alpha   90.00
_cell.angle_beta   90.00
_cell.angle_gamma   90.00
#
_symmetry.space_group_name_H-M   'P 1'
#
loop_
_entity.id
_entity.type
_entity.pdbx_description
1 polymer ?
#
loop_
_entity_poly.entity_id
_entity_poly.type
_entity_poly.pdbx_seq_one_letter_code
_entity_poly.pdbx_strand_id
1 'polypeptide(L)'
;MYNPNSAIERVKNHLAYKLGQAMIEFTNNGGGYIALFKKLYKIKKQHKKEQKIYQQTIQIFPQLKYPSLETCGDYEQALRYKFHLSYMLGEVLIKADKTWHKGSGFKLKNDIKKANKEFKIFKEIFNNFAKLSPNIIKIISKNKQAFLKELPRIQNILKIHQDYQPILDNIFHNFNYFIQNFNLIEEWLLSNDFNEKYKKENHPYPSLLDPKKLNDENEKINYKNIPAELAWEMNLPLPDGYKFV
;
A
#
# COMPACT_ATOMS: atom_id res chain seq x y z
N MET A 1 3.23 28.77 8.24
CA MET A 1 2.45 28.60 7.01
C MET A 1 3.02 27.39 6.30
N TYR A 2 2.21 26.38 5.99
CA TYR A 2 2.68 25.22 5.23
C TYR A 2 2.79 25.61 3.76
N ASN A 3 3.85 25.20 3.09
CA ASN A 3 4.06 25.42 1.66
C ASN A 3 2.91 24.73 0.88
N PRO A 4 2.02 25.50 0.24
CA PRO A 4 0.87 24.95 -0.48
C PRO A 4 1.28 24.14 -1.72
N ASN A 5 2.51 24.35 -2.19
CA ASN A 5 3.07 23.68 -3.35
C ASN A 5 3.85 22.40 -2.99
N SER A 6 3.95 22.05 -1.69
CA SER A 6 4.52 20.79 -1.22
C SER A 6 3.41 19.80 -0.84
N ALA A 7 3.33 18.70 -1.58
CA ALA A 7 2.48 17.57 -1.22
C ALA A 7 2.92 16.93 0.09
N ILE A 8 4.23 16.87 0.40
CA ILE A 8 4.73 16.32 1.67
C ILE A 8 4.18 17.12 2.84
N GLU A 9 4.31 18.45 2.82
CA GLU A 9 3.81 19.29 3.90
C GLU A 9 2.29 19.20 4.04
N ARG A 10 1.57 19.11 2.92
CA ARG A 10 0.11 18.92 2.94
C ARG A 10 -0.30 17.58 3.54
N VAL A 11 0.42 16.50 3.26
CA VAL A 11 0.19 15.18 3.88
C VAL A 11 0.52 15.22 5.37
N LYS A 12 1.62 15.88 5.78
CA LYS A 12 1.98 16.06 7.19
C LYS A 12 0.98 16.94 7.94
N ASN A 13 0.38 17.92 7.25
CA ASN A 13 -0.66 18.78 7.80
C ASN A 13 -2.03 18.06 7.94
N HIS A 14 -2.19 16.87 7.35
CA HIS A 14 -3.41 16.08 7.50
C HIS A 14 -3.67 15.70 8.96
N LEU A 15 -4.94 15.70 9.39
CA LEU A 15 -5.32 15.40 10.77
C LEU A 15 -4.77 14.05 11.25
N ALA A 16 -4.84 13.02 10.42
CA ALA A 16 -4.33 11.69 10.77
C ALA A 16 -2.85 11.77 11.14
N TYR A 17 -2.03 12.39 10.29
CA TYR A 17 -0.60 12.52 10.54
C TYR A 17 -0.32 13.26 11.86
N LYS A 18 -0.98 14.41 12.09
CA LYS A 18 -0.83 15.19 13.34
C LYS A 18 -1.19 14.38 14.59
N LEU A 19 -2.29 13.63 14.55
CA LEU A 19 -2.75 12.81 15.68
C LEU A 19 -1.80 11.65 15.96
N GLY A 20 -1.40 10.89 14.94
CA GLY A 20 -0.48 9.77 15.15
C GLY A 20 0.94 10.22 15.48
N GLN A 21 1.39 11.37 15.00
CA GLN A 21 2.66 11.96 15.44
C GLN A 21 2.63 12.27 16.95
N ALA A 22 1.56 12.92 17.43
CA ALA A 22 1.41 13.19 18.86
C ALA A 22 1.36 11.90 19.71
N MET A 23 0.82 10.81 19.14
CA MET A 23 0.80 9.50 19.78
C MET A 23 2.21 8.88 19.84
N ILE A 24 3.01 8.96 18.77
CA ILE A 24 4.39 8.45 18.76
C ILE A 24 5.28 9.24 19.72
N GLU A 25 5.15 10.57 19.74
CA GLU A 25 5.88 11.42 20.69
C GLU A 25 5.57 11.03 22.14
N PHE A 26 4.30 10.71 22.43
CA PHE A 26 3.89 10.22 23.74
C PHE A 26 4.50 8.86 24.08
N THR A 27 4.57 7.92 23.14
CA THR A 27 5.20 6.62 23.39
C THR A 27 6.70 6.72 23.65
N ASN A 28 7.38 7.68 23.03
CA ASN A 28 8.83 7.85 23.17
C ASN A 28 9.22 8.62 24.43
N ASN A 29 8.47 9.66 24.79
CA ASN A 29 8.83 10.55 25.89
C ASN A 29 8.16 10.18 27.23
N GLY A 30 7.20 9.25 27.20
CA GLY A 30 6.36 8.95 28.36
C GLY A 30 5.41 10.10 28.73
N GLY A 31 4.42 9.79 29.57
CA GLY A 31 3.45 10.76 30.08
C GLY A 31 2.17 10.12 30.56
N GLY A 32 1.35 10.86 31.30
CA GLY A 32 0.02 10.40 31.70
C GLY A 32 -0.96 10.39 30.53
N TYR A 33 -1.81 9.36 30.42
CA TYR A 33 -2.83 9.25 29.37
C TYR A 33 -3.75 10.49 29.28
N ILE A 34 -4.04 11.14 30.41
CA ILE A 34 -4.82 12.38 30.47
C ILE A 34 -4.16 13.50 29.64
N ALA A 35 -2.83 13.62 29.70
CA ALA A 35 -2.08 14.62 28.94
C ALA A 35 -2.16 14.33 27.42
N LEU A 36 -2.07 13.04 27.03
CA LEU A 36 -2.26 12.63 25.63
C LEU A 36 -3.65 13.00 25.12
N PHE A 37 -4.72 12.65 25.86
CA PHE A 37 -6.09 12.98 25.46
C PHE A 37 -6.29 14.50 25.30
N LYS A 38 -5.76 15.30 26.24
CA LYS A 38 -5.79 16.77 26.13
C LYS A 38 -5.06 17.26 24.88
N LYS A 39 -3.89 16.71 24.57
CA LYS A 39 -3.11 17.07 23.37
C LYS A 39 -3.85 16.71 22.08
N LEU A 40 -4.40 15.50 21.98
CA LEU A 40 -5.17 15.04 20.82
C LEU A 40 -6.42 15.91 20.59
N TYR A 41 -7.15 16.24 21.66
CA TYR A 41 -8.31 17.14 21.59
C TYR A 41 -7.91 18.53 21.08
N LYS A 42 -6.81 19.10 21.59
CA LYS A 42 -6.29 20.41 21.15
C LYS A 42 -5.94 20.39 19.66
N ILE A 43 -5.26 19.34 19.19
CA ILE A 43 -4.90 19.16 17.76
C ILE A 43 -6.17 19.12 16.90
N LYS A 44 -7.15 18.30 17.28
CA LYS A 44 -8.42 18.18 16.53
C LYS A 44 -9.17 19.50 16.45
N LYS A 45 -9.27 20.22 17.58
CA LYS A 45 -9.92 21.54 17.66
C LYS A 45 -9.21 22.57 16.78
N GLN A 46 -7.88 22.62 16.85
CA GLN A 46 -7.07 23.55 16.06
C GLN A 46 -7.18 23.25 14.56
N HIS A 47 -7.05 21.99 14.16
CA HIS A 47 -7.16 21.59 12.75
C HIS A 47 -8.53 21.94 12.16
N LYS A 48 -9.62 21.76 12.93
CA LYS A 48 -10.98 22.14 12.50
C LYS A 48 -11.11 23.65 12.31
N LYS A 49 -10.47 24.47 13.16
CA LYS A 49 -10.44 25.93 13.00
C LYS A 49 -9.66 26.32 11.75
N GLU A 50 -8.46 25.77 11.56
CA GLU A 50 -7.62 26.02 10.37
C GLU A 50 -8.35 25.67 9.08
N GLN A 51 -9.07 24.54 9.03
CA GLN A 51 -9.87 24.15 7.87
C GLN A 51 -11.00 25.14 7.58
N LYS A 52 -11.73 25.61 8.61
CA LYS A 52 -12.81 26.60 8.43
C LYS A 52 -12.28 27.93 7.92
N ILE A 53 -11.18 28.41 8.49
CA ILE A 53 -10.53 29.65 8.06
C ILE A 53 -10.11 29.52 6.60
N TYR A 54 -9.43 28.42 6.24
CA TYR A 54 -9.03 28.17 4.85
C TYR A 54 -10.24 28.14 3.90
N GLN A 55 -11.33 27.46 4.26
CA GLN A 55 -12.56 27.44 3.45
C GLN A 55 -13.15 28.84 3.22
N GLN A 56 -13.17 29.70 4.24
CA GLN A 56 -13.61 31.08 4.10
C GLN A 56 -12.64 31.91 3.25
N THR A 57 -11.34 31.72 3.45
CA THR A 57 -10.30 32.42 2.69
C THR A 57 -10.38 32.10 1.20
N ILE A 58 -10.57 30.83 0.80
CA ILE A 58 -10.69 30.47 -0.63
C ILE A 58 -12.02 30.88 -1.26
N GLN A 59 -13.07 31.12 -0.45
CA GLN A 59 -14.32 31.70 -0.93
C GLN A 59 -14.15 33.17 -1.33
N ILE A 60 -13.36 33.92 -0.55
CA ILE A 60 -13.06 35.33 -0.81
C ILE A 60 -11.96 35.48 -1.87
N PHE A 61 -10.96 34.61 -1.82
CA PHE A 61 -9.78 34.63 -2.69
C PHE A 61 -9.56 33.26 -3.35
N PRO A 62 -10.28 32.95 -4.44
CA PRO A 62 -10.18 31.67 -5.15
C PRO A 62 -8.76 31.33 -5.61
N GLN A 63 -7.92 32.34 -5.89
CA GLN A 63 -6.52 32.17 -6.28
C GLN A 63 -5.62 31.55 -5.19
N LEU A 64 -6.06 31.58 -3.93
CA LEU A 64 -5.34 30.94 -2.81
C LEU A 64 -5.66 29.45 -2.66
N LYS A 65 -6.56 28.92 -3.50
CA LYS A 65 -6.89 27.50 -3.51
C LYS A 65 -5.64 26.68 -3.85
N TYR A 66 -5.33 25.72 -2.99
CA TYR A 66 -4.20 24.84 -3.22
C TYR A 66 -4.37 24.04 -4.51
N PRO A 67 -3.27 23.83 -5.27
CA PRO A 67 -3.30 22.99 -6.45
C PRO A 67 -3.64 21.54 -6.06
N SER A 68 -3.95 20.69 -7.03
CA SER A 68 -4.05 19.25 -6.79
C SER A 68 -2.77 18.71 -6.15
N LEU A 69 -2.86 17.67 -5.33
CA LEU A 69 -1.66 17.05 -4.75
C LEU A 69 -0.74 16.47 -5.83
N GLU A 70 -1.32 16.00 -6.93
CA GLU A 70 -0.62 15.33 -8.04
C GLU A 70 0.26 16.29 -8.86
N THR A 71 -0.06 17.59 -8.84
CA THR A 71 0.69 18.64 -9.55
C THR A 71 1.88 19.16 -8.75
N CYS A 72 2.03 18.76 -7.49
CA CYS A 72 3.19 19.11 -6.66
C CYS A 72 4.40 18.26 -7.07
N GLY A 73 5.58 18.87 -7.23
CA GLY A 73 6.80 18.15 -7.66
C GLY A 73 7.28 17.06 -6.68
N ASP A 74 6.87 17.13 -5.42
CA ASP A 74 7.18 16.15 -4.37
C ASP A 74 6.03 15.14 -4.13
N TYR A 75 5.06 15.03 -5.05
CA TYR A 75 3.88 14.17 -4.88
C TYR A 75 4.24 12.70 -4.63
N GLU A 76 5.19 12.14 -5.40
CA GLU A 76 5.57 10.73 -5.25
C GLU A 76 6.20 10.43 -3.90
N GLN A 77 6.98 11.38 -3.38
CA GLN A 77 7.55 11.30 -2.04
C GLN A 77 6.45 11.43 -0.97
N ALA A 78 5.46 12.29 -1.19
CA ALA A 78 4.32 12.47 -0.30
C ALA A 78 3.46 11.20 -0.15
N LEU A 79 3.41 10.36 -1.18
CA LEU A 79 2.70 9.08 -1.12
C LEU A 79 3.30 8.13 -0.07
N ARG A 80 4.62 8.15 0.14
CA ARG A 80 5.28 7.38 1.22
C ARG A 80 4.73 7.74 2.59
N TYR A 81 4.42 9.02 2.80
CA TYR A 81 3.90 9.50 4.07
C TYR A 81 2.49 9.02 4.39
N LYS A 82 1.70 8.55 3.39
CA LYS A 82 0.39 7.89 3.63
C LYS A 82 0.52 6.49 4.25
N PHE A 83 1.72 5.91 4.20
CA PHE A 83 2.08 4.64 4.85
C PHE A 83 3.01 4.83 6.04
N HIS A 84 3.33 6.08 6.40
CA HIS A 84 4.10 6.38 7.59
C HIS A 84 3.30 5.98 8.84
N LEU A 85 4.00 5.51 9.88
CA LEU A 85 3.37 5.06 11.12
C LEU A 85 2.44 6.12 11.72
N SER A 86 2.86 7.39 11.72
CA SER A 86 2.03 8.52 12.18
C SER A 86 0.70 8.61 11.43
N TYR A 87 0.69 8.38 10.13
CA TYR A 87 -0.54 8.46 9.34
C TYR A 87 -1.48 7.29 9.68
N MET A 88 -0.95 6.06 9.74
CA MET A 88 -1.72 4.85 10.05
C MET A 88 -2.33 4.89 11.46
N LEU A 89 -1.54 5.28 12.46
CA LEU A 89 -2.03 5.45 13.84
C LEU A 89 -3.10 6.54 13.91
N GLY A 90 -2.91 7.63 13.16
CA GLY A 90 -3.91 8.69 13.02
C GLY A 90 -5.23 8.21 12.44
N GLU A 91 -5.20 7.37 11.40
CA GLU A 91 -6.39 6.76 10.80
C GLU A 91 -7.14 5.89 11.82
N VAL A 92 -6.42 5.10 12.62
CA VAL A 92 -7.00 4.32 13.73
C VAL A 92 -7.66 5.23 14.76
N LEU A 93 -6.99 6.30 15.20
CA LEU A 93 -7.53 7.26 16.16
C LEU A 93 -8.80 7.95 15.65
N ILE A 94 -8.79 8.41 14.39
CA ILE A 94 -9.97 9.04 13.76
C ILE A 94 -11.13 8.05 13.66
N LYS A 95 -10.84 6.80 13.27
CA LYS A 95 -11.87 5.75 13.16
C LYS A 95 -12.47 5.45 14.54
N ALA A 96 -11.64 5.29 15.56
CA ALA A 96 -12.08 5.03 16.92
C ALA A 96 -12.94 6.18 17.47
N ASP A 97 -12.53 7.43 17.26
CA ASP A 97 -13.31 8.62 17.66
C ASP A 97 -14.70 8.64 17.00
N LYS A 98 -14.78 8.34 15.69
CA LYS A 98 -16.07 8.28 14.97
C LYS A 98 -16.99 7.17 15.47
N THR A 99 -16.44 6.04 15.88
CA THR A 99 -17.21 4.86 16.33
C THR A 99 -17.19 4.67 17.84
N TRP A 100 -16.85 5.71 18.60
CA TRP A 100 -16.71 5.65 20.05
C TRP A 100 -17.99 5.13 20.73
N HIS A 101 -19.15 5.61 20.27
CA HIS A 101 -20.49 5.18 20.71
C HIS A 101 -20.80 3.70 20.44
N LYS A 102 -20.04 3.03 19.56
CA LYS A 102 -20.14 1.60 19.25
C LYS A 102 -19.13 0.74 20.03
N GLY A 103 -18.50 1.31 21.07
CA GLY A 103 -17.52 0.60 21.89
C GLY A 103 -16.14 0.42 21.24
N SER A 104 -15.79 1.23 20.23
CA SER A 104 -14.48 1.15 19.57
C SER A 104 -13.30 1.42 20.51
N GLY A 105 -13.52 2.17 21.60
CA GLY A 105 -12.52 2.42 22.63
C GLY A 105 -11.93 1.13 23.21
N PHE A 106 -12.73 0.06 23.34
CA PHE A 106 -12.26 -1.25 23.82
C PHE A 106 -11.33 -1.95 22.82
N LYS A 107 -11.50 -1.69 21.52
CA LYS A 107 -10.68 -2.29 20.43
C LYS A 107 -9.46 -1.45 20.07
N LEU A 108 -9.38 -0.20 20.52
CA LEU A 108 -8.33 0.74 20.15
C LEU A 108 -6.91 0.20 20.37
N LYS A 109 -6.66 -0.47 21.51
CA LYS A 109 -5.35 -1.09 21.78
C LYS A 109 -4.99 -2.15 20.74
N ASN A 110 -5.94 -2.99 20.35
CA ASN A 110 -5.75 -4.04 19.35
C ASN A 110 -5.57 -3.44 17.94
N ASP A 111 -6.34 -2.41 17.61
CA ASP A 111 -6.23 -1.71 16.32
C ASP A 111 -4.87 -0.99 16.20
N ILE A 112 -4.37 -0.38 17.28
CA ILE A 112 -3.02 0.19 17.35
C ILE A 112 -1.96 -0.89 17.16
N LYS A 113 -2.09 -2.04 17.85
CA LYS A 113 -1.17 -3.17 17.70
C LYS A 113 -1.16 -3.69 16.25
N LYS A 114 -2.34 -3.77 15.63
CA LYS A 114 -2.50 -4.15 14.22
C LYS A 114 -1.82 -3.14 13.29
N ALA A 115 -2.06 -1.85 13.44
CA ALA A 115 -1.42 -0.80 12.63
C ALA A 115 0.11 -0.80 12.77
N ASN A 116 0.64 -1.05 13.98
CA ASN A 116 2.08 -1.22 14.19
C ASN A 116 2.64 -2.45 13.47
N LYS A 117 1.91 -3.57 13.46
CA LYS A 117 2.30 -4.77 12.70
C LYS A 117 2.29 -4.46 11.21
N GLU A 118 1.19 -3.94 10.67
CA GLU A 118 1.07 -3.55 9.25
C GLU A 118 2.20 -2.60 8.85
N PHE A 119 2.50 -1.57 9.65
CA PHE A 119 3.60 -0.64 9.37
C PHE A 119 4.96 -1.34 9.23
N LYS A 120 5.29 -2.30 10.11
CA LYS A 120 6.55 -3.05 10.01
C LYS A 120 6.64 -3.81 8.68
N ILE A 121 5.52 -4.41 8.27
CA ILE A 121 5.40 -5.16 7.02
C ILE A 121 5.59 -4.21 5.83
N PHE A 122 4.88 -3.08 5.82
CA PHE A 122 5.06 -2.06 4.80
C PHE A 122 6.49 -1.57 4.73
N LYS A 123 7.14 -1.34 5.87
CA LYS A 123 8.53 -0.88 5.91
C LYS A 123 9.46 -1.92 5.28
N GLU A 124 9.28 -3.20 5.61
CA GLU A 124 10.06 -4.30 5.03
C GLU A 124 9.83 -4.44 3.53
N ILE A 125 8.56 -4.47 3.11
CA ILE A 125 8.14 -4.43 1.71
C ILE A 125 8.79 -3.22 1.02
N PHE A 126 8.51 -1.99 1.43
CA PHE A 126 9.05 -0.79 0.78
C PHE A 126 10.59 -0.73 0.77
N ASN A 127 11.27 -1.25 1.78
CA ASN A 127 12.74 -1.33 1.77
C ASN A 127 13.26 -2.27 0.69
N ASN A 128 12.58 -3.40 0.45
CA ASN A 128 12.92 -4.35 -0.61
C ASN A 128 12.49 -3.81 -1.99
N PHE A 129 11.30 -3.20 -2.07
CA PHE A 129 10.70 -2.66 -3.29
C PHE A 129 11.36 -1.37 -3.82
N ALA A 130 11.92 -0.54 -2.94
CA ALA A 130 12.56 0.72 -3.35
C ALA A 130 13.77 0.51 -4.27
N LYS A 131 14.33 -0.70 -4.33
CA LYS A 131 15.37 -1.10 -5.28
C LYS A 131 14.83 -1.56 -6.63
N LEU A 132 13.57 -2.03 -6.69
CA LEU A 132 13.06 -2.85 -7.80
C LEU A 132 11.99 -2.17 -8.66
N SER A 133 11.25 -1.19 -8.13
CA SER A 133 10.26 -0.46 -8.93
C SER A 133 10.00 0.96 -8.39
N PRO A 134 10.42 2.02 -9.12
CA PRO A 134 10.22 3.41 -8.68
C PRO A 134 8.73 3.80 -8.60
N ASN A 135 7.88 3.18 -9.41
CA ASN A 135 6.44 3.48 -9.49
C ASN A 135 5.56 2.69 -8.51
N ILE A 136 6.14 1.75 -7.75
CA ILE A 136 5.40 0.86 -6.85
C ILE A 136 4.56 1.60 -5.81
N ILE A 137 5.08 2.72 -5.30
CA ILE A 137 4.43 3.49 -4.24
C ILE A 137 3.17 4.15 -4.78
N LYS A 138 3.18 4.58 -6.04
CA LYS A 138 2.02 5.11 -6.74
C LYS A 138 0.95 4.02 -6.94
N ILE A 139 1.36 2.81 -7.33
CA ILE A 139 0.48 1.65 -7.49
C ILE A 139 -0.18 1.26 -6.16
N ILE A 140 0.62 1.04 -5.11
CA ILE A 140 0.13 0.67 -3.78
C ILE A 140 -0.76 1.79 -3.21
N SER A 141 -0.40 3.05 -3.44
CA SER A 141 -1.24 4.19 -3.00
C SER A 141 -2.61 4.21 -3.64
N LYS A 142 -2.70 3.94 -4.95
CA LYS A 142 -3.98 3.85 -5.67
C LYS A 142 -4.84 2.70 -5.14
N ASN A 143 -4.21 1.57 -4.84
CA ASN A 143 -4.89 0.35 -4.41
C ASN A 143 -4.76 0.06 -2.89
N LYS A 144 -4.55 1.10 -2.06
CA LYS A 144 -4.14 0.95 -0.63
C LYS A 144 -5.04 0.00 0.15
N GLN A 145 -6.36 0.08 -0.03
CA GLN A 145 -7.30 -0.78 0.71
C GLN A 145 -7.24 -2.23 0.27
N ALA A 146 -7.18 -2.50 -1.03
CA ALA A 146 -7.05 -3.85 -1.57
C ALA A 146 -5.71 -4.47 -1.14
N PHE A 147 -4.62 -3.71 -1.26
CA PHE A 147 -3.32 -4.14 -0.78
C PHE A 147 -3.32 -4.46 0.73
N LEU A 148 -3.90 -3.58 1.56
CA LEU A 148 -4.01 -3.79 3.00
C LEU A 148 -4.82 -5.04 3.36
N LYS A 149 -5.88 -5.32 2.59
CA LYS A 149 -6.74 -6.49 2.79
C LYS A 149 -5.97 -7.78 2.53
N GLU A 150 -5.22 -7.83 1.44
CA GLU A 150 -4.46 -9.01 1.03
C GLU A 150 -3.07 -9.08 1.67
N LEU A 151 -2.67 -8.08 2.46
CA LEU A 151 -1.34 -7.97 3.06
C LEU A 151 -0.87 -9.25 3.75
N PRO A 152 -1.66 -9.91 4.63
CA PRO A 152 -1.20 -11.13 5.29
C PRO A 152 -0.92 -12.29 4.33
N ARG A 153 -1.71 -12.39 3.25
CA ARG A 153 -1.57 -13.41 2.20
C ARG A 153 -0.36 -13.13 1.31
N ILE A 154 -0.19 -11.87 0.91
CA ILE A 154 1.02 -11.41 0.19
C ILE A 154 2.28 -11.73 1.00
N GLN A 155 2.28 -11.42 2.29
CA GLN A 155 3.41 -11.78 3.16
C GLN A 155 3.68 -13.27 3.20
N ASN A 156 2.64 -14.10 3.23
CA ASN A 156 2.79 -15.54 3.21
C ASN A 156 3.48 -16.00 1.92
N ILE A 157 3.06 -15.49 0.77
CA ILE A 157 3.68 -15.77 -0.53
C ILE A 157 5.15 -15.34 -0.55
N LEU A 158 5.44 -14.11 -0.14
CA LEU A 158 6.82 -13.61 -0.10
C LEU A 158 7.71 -14.43 0.85
N LYS A 159 7.15 -14.93 1.95
CA LYS A 159 7.88 -15.79 2.90
C LYS A 159 8.10 -17.20 2.36
N ILE A 160 7.09 -17.79 1.71
CA ILE A 160 7.18 -19.12 1.11
C ILE A 160 8.25 -19.15 0.01
N HIS A 161 8.36 -18.07 -0.76
CA HIS A 161 9.30 -17.94 -1.87
C HIS A 161 10.53 -17.09 -1.55
N GLN A 162 10.83 -16.85 -0.26
CA GLN A 162 11.95 -16.01 0.16
C GLN A 162 13.32 -16.49 -0.36
N ASP A 163 13.43 -17.79 -0.61
CA ASP A 163 14.61 -18.51 -1.10
C ASP A 163 14.68 -18.58 -2.64
N TYR A 164 13.65 -18.12 -3.35
CA TYR A 164 13.56 -18.19 -4.81
C TYR A 164 13.48 -16.79 -5.42
N GLN A 165 14.64 -16.13 -5.57
CA GLN A 165 14.71 -14.73 -6.03
C GLN A 165 14.04 -14.46 -7.39
N PRO A 166 14.18 -15.31 -8.42
CA PRO A 166 13.55 -15.04 -9.73
C PRO A 166 12.03 -14.81 -9.69
N ILE A 167 11.29 -15.53 -8.84
CA ILE A 167 9.84 -15.30 -8.72
C ILE A 167 9.53 -14.04 -7.92
N LEU A 168 10.35 -13.70 -6.91
CA LEU A 168 10.19 -12.45 -6.18
C LEU A 168 10.41 -11.25 -7.09
N ASP A 169 11.46 -11.29 -7.93
CA ASP A 169 11.75 -10.26 -8.92
C ASP A 169 10.58 -10.11 -9.92
N ASN A 170 10.05 -11.23 -10.41
CA ASN A 170 8.87 -11.22 -11.29
C ASN A 170 7.63 -10.61 -10.60
N ILE A 171 7.32 -11.02 -9.36
CA ILE A 171 6.22 -10.43 -8.56
C ILE A 171 6.40 -8.91 -8.41
N PHE A 172 7.63 -8.46 -8.12
CA PHE A 172 7.91 -7.06 -7.84
C PHE A 172 7.93 -6.19 -9.10
N HIS A 173 8.42 -6.72 -10.22
CA HIS A 173 8.36 -6.06 -11.52
C HIS A 173 6.90 -5.90 -11.98
N ASN A 174 6.10 -6.97 -11.84
CA ASN A 174 4.71 -7.05 -12.30
C ASN A 174 3.68 -6.76 -11.19
N PHE A 175 4.07 -5.98 -10.18
CA PHE A 175 3.30 -5.91 -8.94
C PHE A 175 1.88 -5.35 -9.08
N ASN A 176 1.66 -4.42 -10.03
CA ASN A 176 0.30 -3.92 -10.30
C ASN A 176 -0.62 -5.06 -10.75
N TYR A 177 -0.15 -5.87 -11.68
CA TYR A 177 -0.91 -7.02 -12.17
C TYR A 177 -1.07 -8.09 -11.09
N PHE A 178 -0.01 -8.33 -10.31
CA PHE A 178 -0.04 -9.23 -9.16
C PHE A 178 -1.16 -8.90 -8.18
N ILE A 179 -1.32 -7.62 -7.81
CA ILE A 179 -2.39 -7.21 -6.88
C ILE A 179 -3.77 -7.31 -7.53
N GLN A 180 -3.91 -6.98 -8.82
CA GLN A 180 -5.19 -7.04 -9.52
C GLN A 180 -5.70 -8.49 -9.70
N ASN A 181 -4.78 -9.44 -9.87
CA ASN A 181 -5.09 -10.86 -10.11
C ASN A 181 -4.63 -11.76 -8.95
N PHE A 182 -4.56 -11.20 -7.73
CA PHE A 182 -3.89 -11.82 -6.60
C PHE A 182 -4.39 -13.22 -6.28
N ASN A 183 -5.70 -13.47 -6.31
CA ASN A 183 -6.24 -14.80 -5.99
C ASN A 183 -5.74 -15.90 -6.95
N LEU A 184 -5.74 -15.62 -8.26
CA LEU A 184 -5.32 -16.57 -9.28
C LEU A 184 -3.82 -16.83 -9.17
N ILE A 185 -3.02 -15.77 -8.98
CA ILE A 185 -1.57 -15.89 -8.84
C ILE A 185 -1.21 -16.59 -7.53
N GLU A 186 -1.89 -16.29 -6.42
CA GLU A 186 -1.68 -16.98 -5.15
C GLU A 186 -1.96 -18.49 -5.28
N GLU A 187 -3.07 -18.87 -5.90
CA GLU A 187 -3.41 -20.28 -6.16
C GLU A 187 -2.29 -20.98 -6.94
N TRP A 188 -1.80 -20.33 -8.00
CA TRP A 188 -0.71 -20.85 -8.82
C TRP A 188 0.60 -20.99 -8.04
N LEU A 189 1.03 -19.94 -7.34
CA LEU A 189 2.30 -19.92 -6.60
C LEU A 189 2.31 -20.83 -5.36
N LEU A 190 1.14 -21.27 -4.87
CA LEU A 190 1.01 -22.25 -3.81
C LEU A 190 0.83 -23.68 -4.32
N SER A 191 0.73 -23.88 -5.64
CA SER A 191 0.47 -25.19 -6.23
C SER A 191 1.73 -26.08 -6.24
N ASN A 192 1.48 -27.40 -6.19
CA ASN A 192 2.55 -28.40 -6.41
C ASN A 192 3.13 -28.29 -7.82
N ASP A 193 2.30 -27.97 -8.81
CA ASP A 193 2.72 -27.83 -10.21
C ASP A 193 3.75 -26.71 -10.38
N PHE A 194 3.56 -25.55 -9.74
CA PHE A 194 4.56 -24.49 -9.72
C PHE A 194 5.85 -24.95 -9.05
N ASN A 195 5.73 -25.64 -7.91
CA ASN A 195 6.89 -26.11 -7.16
C ASN A 195 7.75 -27.08 -7.97
N GLU A 196 7.14 -28.10 -8.57
CA GLU A 196 7.86 -29.10 -9.37
C GLU A 196 8.43 -28.49 -10.65
N LYS A 197 7.68 -27.61 -11.32
CA LYS A 197 8.10 -27.05 -12.62
C LYS A 197 9.17 -25.96 -12.51
N TYR A 198 9.13 -25.14 -11.46
CA TYR A 198 9.97 -23.95 -11.37
C TYR A 198 10.86 -23.93 -10.13
N LYS A 199 10.27 -24.14 -8.94
CA LYS A 199 11.00 -23.92 -7.69
C LYS A 199 12.05 -25.00 -7.42
N LYS A 200 11.71 -26.28 -7.60
CA LYS A 200 12.58 -27.43 -7.30
C LYS A 200 13.89 -27.42 -8.10
N GLU A 201 13.82 -26.96 -9.35
CA GLU A 201 14.98 -26.85 -10.24
C GLU A 201 15.61 -25.45 -10.23
N ASN A 202 15.13 -24.54 -9.38
CA ASN A 202 15.56 -23.13 -9.34
C ASN A 202 15.55 -22.47 -10.72
N HIS A 203 14.45 -22.64 -11.46
CA HIS A 203 14.33 -22.18 -12.85
C HIS A 203 14.53 -20.64 -12.92
N PRO A 204 15.32 -20.11 -13.88
CA PRO A 204 15.65 -18.68 -13.93
C PRO A 204 14.48 -17.77 -14.32
N TYR A 205 13.45 -18.32 -14.98
CA TYR A 205 12.29 -17.57 -15.48
C TYR A 205 10.96 -18.20 -15.03
N PRO A 206 10.61 -18.11 -13.74
CA PRO A 206 9.33 -18.64 -13.27
C PRO A 206 8.16 -17.81 -13.77
N SER A 207 7.16 -18.47 -14.32
CA SER A 207 5.91 -17.85 -14.76
C SER A 207 5.06 -17.41 -13.56
N LEU A 208 4.48 -16.20 -13.64
CA LEU A 208 3.57 -15.67 -12.62
C LEU A 208 2.15 -16.24 -12.71
N LEU A 209 1.81 -16.90 -13.83
CA LEU A 209 0.51 -17.53 -14.08
C LEU A 209 0.69 -19.00 -14.45
N ASP A 210 -0.36 -19.80 -14.23
CA ASP A 210 -0.39 -21.21 -14.61
C ASP A 210 -0.38 -21.36 -16.16
N PRO A 211 0.68 -21.93 -16.76
CA PRO A 211 0.75 -22.14 -18.20
C PRO A 211 -0.37 -23.03 -18.75
N LYS A 212 -0.86 -23.99 -17.97
CA LYS A 212 -1.94 -24.90 -18.42
C LYS A 212 -3.24 -24.14 -18.58
N LYS A 213 -3.61 -23.33 -17.58
CA LYS A 213 -4.80 -22.47 -17.63
C LYS A 213 -4.70 -21.43 -18.75
N LEU A 214 -3.50 -20.90 -19.02
CA LEU A 214 -3.31 -19.93 -20.10
C LEU A 214 -3.61 -20.46 -21.51
N ASN A 215 -3.50 -21.77 -21.72
CA ASN A 215 -3.86 -22.43 -22.98
C ASN A 215 -5.36 -22.73 -23.11
N ASP A 216 -6.15 -22.64 -22.03
CA ASP A 216 -7.60 -22.85 -22.07
C ASP A 216 -8.33 -21.55 -22.43
N GLU A 217 -9.01 -21.56 -23.58
CA GLU A 217 -9.74 -20.39 -24.07
C GLU A 217 -10.96 -20.02 -23.21
N ASN A 218 -11.45 -20.96 -22.38
CA ASN A 218 -12.56 -20.72 -21.46
C ASN A 218 -12.10 -20.03 -20.16
N GLU A 219 -10.80 -20.02 -19.89
CA GLU A 219 -10.25 -19.33 -18.73
C GLU A 219 -10.37 -17.81 -18.88
N LYS A 220 -10.58 -17.14 -17.75
CA LYS A 220 -10.73 -15.67 -17.73
C LYS A 220 -9.48 -14.96 -18.27
N ILE A 221 -8.31 -15.54 -18.07
CA ILE A 221 -7.02 -15.04 -18.53
C ILE A 221 -6.36 -16.16 -19.33
N ASN A 222 -6.07 -15.89 -20.60
CA ASN A 222 -5.49 -16.87 -21.53
C ASN A 222 -4.65 -16.16 -22.61
N TYR A 223 -3.94 -16.93 -23.43
CA TYR A 223 -3.06 -16.37 -24.45
C TYR A 223 -3.77 -15.54 -25.53
N LYS A 224 -5.10 -15.65 -25.69
CA LYS A 224 -5.85 -14.81 -26.64
C LYS A 224 -6.13 -13.41 -26.12
N ASN A 225 -6.20 -13.24 -24.80
CA ASN A 225 -6.65 -11.98 -24.19
C ASN A 225 -5.55 -11.25 -23.41
N ILE A 226 -4.43 -11.91 -23.13
CA ILE A 226 -3.30 -11.28 -22.45
C ILE A 226 -2.42 -10.52 -23.46
N PRO A 227 -2.06 -9.25 -23.19
CA PRO A 227 -1.12 -8.52 -24.02
C PRO A 227 0.24 -9.22 -24.08
N ALA A 228 0.84 -9.28 -25.27
CA ALA A 228 2.13 -9.96 -25.46
C ALA A 228 3.26 -9.35 -24.61
N GLU A 229 3.28 -8.02 -24.48
CA GLU A 229 4.23 -7.30 -23.62
C GLU A 229 4.14 -7.77 -22.17
N LEU A 230 2.91 -7.88 -21.65
CA LEU A 230 2.67 -8.34 -20.29
C LEU A 230 3.02 -9.82 -20.10
N ALA A 231 2.76 -10.65 -21.12
CA ALA A 231 3.15 -12.05 -21.11
C ALA A 231 4.68 -12.21 -21.03
N TRP A 232 5.41 -11.39 -21.78
CA TRP A 232 6.86 -11.33 -21.72
C TRP A 232 7.36 -10.87 -20.36
N GLU A 233 6.84 -9.75 -19.84
CA GLU A 233 7.24 -9.21 -18.53
C GLU A 233 7.00 -10.21 -17.38
N MET A 234 5.98 -11.08 -17.49
CA MET A 234 5.64 -12.07 -16.48
C MET A 234 6.29 -13.44 -16.67
N ASN A 235 7.26 -13.58 -17.60
CA ASN A 235 7.91 -14.84 -17.95
C ASN A 235 6.91 -15.94 -18.32
N LEU A 236 5.84 -15.60 -19.03
CA LEU A 236 4.90 -16.61 -19.50
C LEU A 236 5.57 -17.43 -20.61
N PRO A 237 5.44 -18.78 -20.58
CA PRO A 237 5.92 -19.60 -21.68
C PRO A 237 5.12 -19.32 -22.95
N LEU A 238 5.61 -19.83 -24.08
CA LEU A 238 4.87 -19.72 -25.33
C LEU A 238 3.60 -20.57 -25.31
N PRO A 239 2.53 -20.16 -26.03
CA PRO A 239 1.34 -20.97 -26.21
C PRO A 239 1.65 -22.31 -26.85
N ASP A 240 0.83 -23.32 -26.56
CA ASP A 240 0.97 -24.63 -27.18
C ASP A 240 0.81 -24.53 -28.69
N GLY A 241 1.76 -25.12 -29.44
CA GLY A 241 1.76 -25.08 -30.90
C GLY A 241 2.23 -23.76 -31.51
N TYR A 242 2.79 -22.83 -30.73
CA TYR A 242 3.41 -21.62 -31.26
C TYR A 242 4.58 -21.97 -32.20
N LYS A 243 4.55 -21.42 -33.42
CA LYS A 243 5.60 -21.59 -34.44
C LYS A 243 6.38 -20.29 -34.55
N PHE A 244 7.69 -20.35 -34.35
CA PHE A 244 8.58 -19.26 -34.72
C PHE A 244 8.56 -19.14 -36.26
N VAL A 245 8.18 -17.96 -36.75
CA VAL A 245 8.23 -17.60 -38.17
C VAL A 245 9.62 -17.05 -38.49
#